data_AF-A0AAU4SHZ2-F1
#
_entry.id   AF-A0AAU4SHZ2-F1
#
_cell.length_a   1.000
_cell.length_b   1.000
_cell.length_c   1.000
_cell.angle_alpha   90.00
_cell.angle_beta   90.00
_cell.angle_gamma   90.00
#
_symmetry.space_group_name_H-M   'P 1'
#
loop_
_entity.id
_entity.type
_entity.pdbx_description
1 polymer ?
#
loop_
_entity_poly.entity_id
_entity_poly.type
_entity_poly.pdbx_seq_one_letter_code
_entity_poly.pdbx_strand_id
1 'polypeptide(L)'
;MAAFLSAMGAAGPTQAATVDPNAWYVLVHRCSGKALDVSGADTGNGASLQQWTRIDSANQRFQFIDSGGGYYRLKAQHSGKALVSTTTPPPTGRPSCSGATSMPGGWWP
;
A
#
# COMPACT_ATOMS: atom_id res chain seq x y z
N MET A 1 -0.36 -33.80 36.14
CA MET A 1 -0.58 -32.34 36.20
C MET A 1 0.80 -31.69 36.27
N ALA A 2 1.01 -30.55 35.59
CA ALA A 2 2.29 -29.88 35.26
C ALA A 2 2.97 -30.40 33.98
N ALA A 3 3.49 -29.59 33.06
CA ALA A 3 3.43 -28.14 32.84
C ALA A 3 3.84 -27.92 31.37
N PHE A 4 3.07 -27.13 30.60
CA PHE A 4 3.48 -26.72 29.26
C PHE A 4 4.33 -25.46 29.39
N LEU A 5 5.65 -25.56 29.12
CA LEU A 5 6.49 -24.39 28.91
C LEU A 5 6.05 -23.69 27.61
N SER A 6 5.60 -22.45 27.74
CA SER A 6 5.33 -21.57 26.61
C SER A 6 6.63 -21.24 25.89
N ALA A 7 6.72 -21.62 24.62
CA ALA A 7 7.78 -21.15 23.73
C ALA A 7 7.60 -19.64 23.50
N MET A 8 8.63 -18.87 23.85
CA MET A 8 8.78 -17.50 23.39
C MET A 8 9.04 -17.52 21.87
N GLY A 9 8.04 -17.13 21.10
CA GLY A 9 8.11 -17.11 19.65
C GLY A 9 9.15 -16.12 19.17
N ALA A 10 10.26 -16.65 18.63
CA ALA A 10 11.12 -15.90 17.73
C ALA A 10 10.28 -15.47 16.53
N ALA A 11 10.20 -14.15 16.28
CA ALA A 11 9.71 -13.64 15.01
C ALA A 11 10.68 -14.17 13.94
N GLY A 12 10.29 -15.25 13.25
CA GLY A 12 10.99 -15.74 12.08
C GLY A 12 11.15 -14.62 11.05
N PRO A 13 12.05 -14.78 10.06
CA PRO A 13 12.14 -13.82 8.98
C PRO A 13 10.73 -13.61 8.41
N THR A 14 10.25 -12.37 8.37
CA THR A 14 8.99 -12.03 7.71
C THR A 14 9.11 -12.43 6.26
N GLN A 15 8.66 -13.64 5.93
CA GLN A 15 8.57 -14.10 4.57
C GLN A 15 7.67 -13.11 3.84
N ALA A 16 8.18 -12.58 2.72
CA ALA A 16 7.35 -11.79 1.83
C ALA A 16 6.11 -12.64 1.50
N ALA A 17 4.93 -12.15 1.88
CA ALA A 17 3.70 -12.82 1.52
C ALA A 17 3.68 -13.00 0.00
N THR A 18 3.40 -14.21 -0.46
CA THR A 18 3.23 -14.45 -1.89
C THR A 18 2.06 -13.61 -2.38
N VAL A 19 2.32 -12.73 -3.33
CA VAL A 19 1.29 -11.91 -3.96
C VAL A 19 0.55 -12.78 -4.97
N ASP A 20 -0.74 -13.03 -4.76
CA ASP A 20 -1.61 -13.61 -5.79
C ASP A 20 -1.97 -12.51 -6.80
N PRO A 21 -1.51 -12.59 -8.06
CA PRO A 21 -1.81 -11.60 -9.07
C PRO A 21 -3.28 -11.60 -9.51
N ASN A 22 -4.09 -12.60 -9.17
CA ASN A 22 -5.52 -12.64 -9.51
C ASN A 22 -6.41 -12.00 -8.42
N ALA A 23 -5.84 -11.70 -7.25
CA ALA A 23 -6.56 -11.09 -6.15
C ALA A 23 -6.55 -9.55 -6.23
N TRP A 24 -7.58 -8.94 -5.63
CA TRP A 24 -7.68 -7.50 -5.44
C TRP A 24 -7.28 -7.15 -4.01
N TYR A 25 -6.34 -6.21 -3.87
CA TYR A 25 -5.80 -5.79 -2.58
C TYR A 25 -6.17 -4.35 -2.27
N VAL A 26 -6.33 -4.07 -0.98
CA VAL A 26 -6.42 -2.70 -0.46
C VAL A 26 -5.11 -2.41 0.27
N LEU A 27 -4.38 -1.40 -0.21
CA LEU A 27 -3.11 -1.01 0.39
C LEU A 27 -3.39 -0.04 1.53
N VAL A 28 -3.28 -0.54 2.76
CA VAL A 28 -3.52 0.26 3.97
C VAL A 28 -2.21 0.77 4.53
N HIS A 29 -2.10 2.08 4.71
CA HIS A 29 -0.95 2.68 5.36
C HIS A 29 -0.97 2.35 6.85
N ARG A 30 0.07 1.66 7.32
CA ARG A 30 0.19 1.14 8.70
C ARG A 30 0.00 2.18 9.81
N CYS A 31 0.33 3.46 9.56
CA CYS A 31 0.29 4.49 10.59
C CYS A 31 -1.03 5.26 10.63
N SER A 32 -1.66 5.48 9.48
CA SER A 32 -2.90 6.26 9.36
C SER A 32 -4.15 5.38 9.30
N GLY A 33 -3.99 4.08 8.99
CA GLY A 33 -5.11 3.16 8.71
C GLY A 33 -5.88 3.50 7.43
N LYS A 34 -5.44 4.51 6.68
CA LYS A 34 -6.06 4.94 5.43
C LYS A 34 -5.62 4.06 4.27
N ALA A 35 -6.50 3.89 3.30
CA ALA A 35 -6.22 3.16 2.08
C ALA A 35 -5.61 4.06 1.02
N LEU A 36 -4.76 3.50 0.16
CA LEU A 36 -4.41 4.09 -1.12
C LEU A 36 -5.69 4.22 -1.96
N ASP A 37 -5.90 5.39 -2.56
CA ASP A 37 -7.13 5.75 -3.26
C ASP A 37 -6.80 6.59 -4.50
N VAL A 38 -7.45 6.29 -5.62
CA VAL A 38 -7.41 7.18 -6.80
C VAL A 38 -8.45 8.28 -6.61
N SER A 39 -7.98 9.53 -6.59
CA SER A 39 -8.78 10.70 -6.26
C SER A 39 -10.01 10.83 -7.15
N GLY A 40 -11.18 11.02 -6.53
CA GLY A 40 -12.47 11.15 -7.22
C GLY A 40 -12.90 9.94 -8.06
N ALA A 41 -12.24 8.78 -7.90
CA ALA A 41 -12.39 7.64 -8.80
C ALA A 41 -12.15 8.00 -10.29
N ASP A 42 -11.25 8.95 -10.54
CA ASP A 42 -10.95 9.42 -11.88
C ASP A 42 -10.38 8.27 -12.75
N THR A 43 -10.98 8.08 -13.92
CA THR A 43 -10.58 7.10 -14.93
C THR A 43 -9.61 7.66 -15.97
N GLY A 44 -9.29 8.96 -15.90
CA GLY A 44 -8.32 9.64 -16.74
C GLY A 44 -6.89 9.19 -16.50
N ASN A 45 -6.01 9.51 -17.45
CA ASN A 45 -4.57 9.37 -17.24
C ASN A 45 -4.07 10.52 -16.35
N GLY A 46 -3.12 10.24 -15.46
CA GLY A 46 -2.58 11.27 -14.56
C GLY A 46 -3.47 11.57 -13.34
N ALA A 47 -4.48 10.74 -13.08
CA ALA A 47 -5.27 10.82 -11.85
C ALA A 47 -4.37 10.75 -10.60
N SER A 48 -4.53 11.71 -9.69
CA SER A 48 -3.74 11.78 -8.47
C SER A 48 -4.07 10.64 -7.50
N LEU A 49 -3.05 10.17 -6.79
CA LEU A 49 -3.19 9.21 -5.70
C LEU A 49 -3.28 9.94 -4.37
N GLN A 50 -4.15 9.48 -3.49
CA GLN A 50 -4.33 10.02 -2.15
C GLN A 50 -4.45 8.91 -1.10
N GLN A 51 -4.32 9.28 0.18
CA GLN A 51 -4.72 8.42 1.29
C GLN A 51 -6.13 8.81 1.73
N TRP A 52 -7.08 7.89 1.58
CA TRP A 52 -8.47 8.13 1.94
C TRP A 52 -8.99 7.13 2.98
N THR A 53 -10.10 7.47 3.62
CA THR A 53 -10.83 6.54 4.47
C THR A 53 -11.13 5.28 3.67
N ARG A 54 -10.79 4.12 4.25
CA ARG A 54 -11.04 2.83 3.63
C ARG A 54 -12.55 2.60 3.56
N ILE A 55 -13.05 2.51 2.34
CA ILE A 55 -14.45 2.20 2.01
C ILE A 55 -14.57 1.00 1.07
N ASP A 56 -13.43 0.35 0.77
CA ASP A 56 -13.34 -0.86 -0.07
C ASP A 56 -13.93 -0.69 -1.47
N SER A 57 -13.98 0.55 -1.97
CA SER A 57 -14.40 0.90 -3.33
C SER A 57 -13.43 0.42 -4.40
N ALA A 58 -13.88 0.35 -5.65
CA ALA A 58 -13.03 -0.08 -6.78
C ALA A 58 -11.79 0.83 -7.01
N ASN A 59 -11.87 2.12 -6.68
CA ASN A 59 -10.74 3.04 -6.74
C ASN A 59 -9.73 2.89 -5.58
N GLN A 60 -10.01 2.01 -4.61
CA GLN A 60 -9.11 1.61 -3.51
C GLN A 60 -8.59 0.18 -3.64
N ARG A 61 -8.98 -0.53 -4.70
CA ARG A 61 -8.61 -1.92 -4.97
C ARG A 61 -7.61 -1.96 -6.11
N PHE A 62 -6.49 -2.64 -5.84
CA PHE A 62 -5.38 -2.74 -6.77
C PHE A 62 -4.99 -4.19 -6.99
N GLN A 63 -4.67 -4.52 -8.24
CA GLN A 63 -4.12 -5.80 -8.65
C GLN A 63 -2.62 -5.63 -8.89
N PHE A 64 -1.82 -6.60 -8.44
CA PHE A 64 -0.40 -6.65 -8.74
C PHE A 64 -0.18 -7.33 -10.08
N ILE A 65 0.43 -6.61 -11.01
CA ILE A 65 0.85 -7.14 -12.31
C ILE A 65 2.35 -7.40 -12.24
N ASP A 66 2.74 -8.65 -12.38
CA ASP A 66 4.15 -9.02 -12.46
C ASP A 66 4.83 -8.28 -13.61
N SER A 67 6.02 -7.75 -13.35
CA SER A 67 6.84 -7.02 -14.31
C SER A 67 8.21 -7.68 -14.51
N GLY A 68 8.39 -8.90 -14.00
CA GLY A 68 9.67 -9.58 -13.95
C GLY A 68 10.62 -9.02 -12.89
N GLY A 69 11.65 -9.80 -12.56
CA GLY A 69 12.71 -9.37 -11.64
C GLY A 69 12.26 -9.11 -10.19
N GLY A 70 11.08 -9.59 -9.80
CA GLY A 70 10.49 -9.35 -8.47
C GLY A 70 9.77 -7.99 -8.33
N TYR A 71 9.61 -7.26 -9.43
CA TYR A 71 8.89 -5.98 -9.46
C TYR A 71 7.44 -6.17 -9.90
N TYR A 72 6.55 -5.36 -9.32
CA TYR A 72 5.14 -5.35 -9.65
C TYR A 72 4.68 -3.94 -10.03
N ARG A 73 3.76 -3.89 -10.99
CA ARG A 73 2.94 -2.71 -11.28
C ARG A 73 1.61 -2.85 -10.55
N LEU A 74 1.05 -1.73 -10.09
CA LEU A 74 -0.27 -1.70 -9.47
C LEU A 74 -1.30 -1.26 -10.50
N LYS A 75 -2.38 -2.03 -10.68
CA LYS A 75 -3.52 -1.69 -11.55
C LYS A 75 -4.75 -1.38 -10.73
N ALA A 76 -5.35 -0.21 -10.91
CA ALA A 76 -6.59 0.15 -10.22
C ALA A 76 -7.79 -0.62 -10.81
N GLN A 77 -8.71 -1.08 -9.96
CA GLN A 77 -9.88 -1.85 -10.41
C GLN A 77 -10.84 -1.02 -11.24
N HIS A 78 -11.11 0.23 -10.83
CA HIS A 78 -12.15 1.07 -11.45
C HIS A 78 -11.80 1.52 -12.87
N SER A 79 -10.52 1.79 -13.15
CA SER A 79 -10.06 2.29 -14.45
C SER A 79 -9.31 1.26 -15.29
N GLY A 80 -8.85 0.16 -14.69
CA GLY A 80 -7.98 -0.81 -15.34
C GLY A 80 -6.58 -0.27 -15.68
N LYS A 81 -6.23 0.93 -15.23
CA LYS A 81 -4.94 1.60 -15.52
C LYS A 81 -3.89 1.28 -14.46
N ALA A 82 -2.63 1.28 -14.90
CA ALA A 82 -1.49 1.09 -14.01
C ALA A 82 -1.05 2.43 -13.39
N LEU A 83 -0.56 2.37 -12.15
CA LEU A 83 0.03 3.52 -11.47
C LEU A 83 1.41 3.84 -12.05
N VAL A 84 1.72 5.14 -12.14
CA VAL A 84 3.03 5.64 -12.56
C VAL A 84 3.64 6.43 -11.42
N SER A 85 4.91 6.15 -11.13
CA SER A 85 5.69 6.97 -10.20
C SER A 85 6.33 8.11 -10.99
N THR A 86 5.82 9.32 -10.82
CA THR A 86 6.47 10.55 -11.29
C THR A 86 7.54 10.91 -10.26
N THR A 87 8.77 10.49 -10.52
CA THR A 87 9.91 10.52 -9.59
C THR A 87 10.10 11.88 -8.89
N THR A 88 9.82 11.92 -7.60
CA THR A 88 10.57 12.72 -6.62
C THR A 88 11.31 11.72 -5.73
N PRO A 89 12.62 11.88 -5.47
CA PRO A 89 13.34 10.96 -4.60
C PRO A 89 12.61 10.81 -3.27
N PRO A 90 12.34 9.56 -2.80
CA PRO A 90 11.74 9.38 -1.48
C PRO A 90 12.66 10.00 -0.43
N PRO A 91 12.13 10.77 0.52
CA PRO A 91 12.95 11.36 1.55
C PRO A 91 13.76 10.30 2.29
N THR A 92 15.03 10.59 2.54
CA THR A 92 15.95 9.70 3.25
C THR A 92 15.61 9.70 4.74
N GLY A 93 14.74 8.78 5.13
CA GLY A 93 14.37 8.53 6.52
C GLY A 93 13.34 7.41 6.58
N ARG A 94 13.47 6.48 7.52
CA ARG A 94 12.42 5.45 7.72
C ARG A 94 11.18 6.18 8.24
N PRO A 95 10.05 6.19 7.52
CA PRO A 95 8.84 6.82 8.03
C PRO A 95 8.42 6.10 9.32
N SER A 96 8.55 6.79 10.47
CA SER A 96 8.01 6.34 11.74
C SER A 96 6.56 6.79 11.85
N CYS A 97 5.71 5.97 12.47
CA CYS A 97 4.29 6.29 12.63
C CYS A 97 3.99 7.44 13.60
N SER A 98 5.01 8.09 14.15
CA SER A 98 4.94 9.07 15.23
C SER A 98 4.54 10.49 14.78
N GLY A 99 3.69 10.63 13.75
CA GLY A 99 3.27 11.95 13.27
C GLY A 99 2.33 11.97 12.05
N ALA A 100 1.68 10.85 11.70
CA ALA A 100 0.93 10.72 10.45
C ALA A 100 -0.48 11.35 10.44
N THR A 101 -0.73 12.39 11.25
CA THR A 101 -2.05 13.06 11.30
C THR A 101 -2.12 14.29 10.41
N SER A 102 -0.99 14.89 10.06
CA SER A 102 -0.90 15.97 9.07
C SER A 102 0.51 15.96 8.50
N MET A 103 0.69 15.62 7.22
CA MET A 103 1.89 16.09 6.54
C MET A 103 1.59 17.53 6.12
N PRO A 104 2.19 18.56 6.77
CA PRO A 104 2.02 19.94 6.30
C PRO A 104 2.50 20.03 4.85
N GLY A 105 1.75 20.76 4.02
CA GLY A 105 1.95 20.85 2.58
C GLY A 105 3.42 21.03 2.21
N GLY A 106 3.94 20.10 1.42
CA GLY A 106 5.34 20.05 1.02
C GLY A 106 5.96 18.65 1.06
N TRP A 107 5.26 17.67 1.62
CA TRP A 107 5.68 16.27 1.57
C TRP A 107 4.74 15.50 0.65
N TRP A 108 5.32 15.01 -0.45
CA TRP A 108 4.78 14.46 -1.70
C TRP A 108 4.59 15.52 -2.80
N PRO A 109 5.05 15.26 -4.05
CA PRO A 109 5.10 16.25 -5.14
C PRO A 109 3.76 16.90 -5.45
#